data_AF-A0A6G1IQS7-F1
#
_entry.id   AF-A0A6G1IQS7-F1
#
_cell.length_a   1.000
_cell.length_b   1.000
_cell.length_c   1.000
_cell.angle_alpha   90.00
_cell.angle_beta   90.00
_cell.angle_gamma   90.00
#
_symmetry.space_group_name_H-M   'P 1'
#
loop_
_entity.id
_entity.type
_entity.pdbx_description
1 polymer ?
#
loop_
_entity_poly.entity_id
_entity_poly.type
_entity_poly.pdbx_seq_one_letter_code
_entity_poly.pdbx_strand_id
1 'polypeptide(L)'
;MQLTLLFFTLTTLPFAFAAPKSQNDNRPVPNGACCTPNTSLKQDVCNVNGSTGRCVPSAVNSCATALTCIEDARLTCDPNTLERGRPLCRLASEAGTW
;
A
#
# COMPACT_ATOMS: atom_id res chain seq x y z
N MET A 1 -46.66 46.50 7.00
CA MET A 1 -45.53 45.79 7.63
C MET A 1 -45.15 44.64 6.70
N GLN A 2 -43.97 44.70 6.08
CA GLN A 2 -43.54 43.80 5.01
C GLN A 2 -42.55 42.79 5.60
N LEU A 3 -42.93 41.51 5.61
CA LEU A 3 -42.15 40.43 6.20
C LEU A 3 -41.25 39.82 5.12
N THR A 4 -39.99 40.20 5.10
CA THR A 4 -39.00 39.71 4.13
C THR A 4 -38.54 38.30 4.52
N LEU A 5 -38.98 37.29 3.76
CA LEU A 5 -38.51 35.91 3.86
C LEU A 5 -37.07 35.78 3.34
N LEU A 6 -36.11 35.49 4.22
CA LEU A 6 -34.74 35.13 3.85
C LEU A 6 -34.67 33.63 3.52
N PHE A 7 -34.52 33.31 2.23
CA PHE A 7 -34.25 31.95 1.76
C PHE A 7 -32.74 31.65 1.91
N PHE A 8 -32.39 30.83 2.90
CA PHE A 8 -31.05 30.24 3.00
C PHE A 8 -30.93 29.12 1.96
N THR A 9 -30.27 29.39 0.84
CA THR A 9 -29.96 28.36 -0.17
C THR A 9 -28.77 27.53 0.31
N LEU A 10 -29.05 26.32 0.80
CA LEU A 10 -28.05 25.34 1.21
C LEU A 10 -27.36 24.77 -0.04
N THR A 11 -26.11 25.17 -0.27
CA THR A 11 -25.29 24.68 -1.39
C THR A 11 -24.77 23.28 -1.07
N THR A 12 -25.19 22.29 -1.85
CA THR A 12 -24.73 20.91 -1.74
C THR A 12 -23.36 20.76 -2.43
N LEU A 13 -22.29 20.59 -1.66
CA LEU A 13 -20.99 20.19 -2.19
C LEU A 13 -21.05 18.71 -2.62
N PRO A 14 -20.59 18.35 -3.83
CA PRO A 14 -20.49 16.96 -4.23
C PRO A 14 -19.36 16.27 -3.46
N PHE A 15 -19.70 15.26 -2.66
CA PHE A 15 -18.74 14.31 -2.11
C PHE A 15 -18.20 13.43 -3.24
N ALA A 16 -16.95 13.63 -3.64
CA ALA A 16 -16.27 12.71 -4.54
C ALA A 16 -15.82 11.47 -3.77
N PHE A 17 -16.41 10.32 -4.08
CA PHE A 17 -15.95 9.03 -3.57
C PHE A 17 -14.65 8.64 -4.28
N ALA A 18 -13.55 8.50 -3.54
CA ALA A 18 -12.32 7.91 -4.08
C ALA A 18 -12.59 6.42 -4.35
N ALA A 19 -12.53 6.00 -5.62
CA ALA A 19 -12.68 4.60 -5.99
C ALA A 19 -11.54 3.77 -5.35
N PRO A 20 -11.81 2.53 -4.89
CA PRO A 20 -10.78 1.67 -4.34
C PRO A 20 -9.73 1.38 -5.42
N LYS A 21 -8.47 1.69 -5.11
CA LYS A 21 -7.32 1.39 -5.96
C LYS A 21 -7.09 -0.13 -5.97
N SER A 22 -6.89 -0.71 -7.15
CA SER A 22 -6.48 -2.11 -7.31
C SER A 22 -5.25 -2.42 -6.46
N GLN A 23 -5.17 -3.61 -5.85
CA GLN A 23 -4.16 -3.96 -4.82
C GLN A 23 -2.74 -3.54 -5.20
N ASN A 24 -2.34 -3.72 -6.47
CA ASN A 24 -1.04 -3.31 -7.02
C ASN A 24 -1.18 -2.45 -8.28
N ASP A 25 -2.23 -1.62 -8.41
CA ASP A 25 -2.50 -0.86 -9.66
C ASP A 25 -2.54 -1.72 -10.92
N ASN A 26 -3.22 -2.88 -10.81
CA ASN A 26 -3.31 -3.88 -11.87
C ASN A 26 -1.97 -4.54 -12.25
N ARG A 27 -0.88 -4.31 -11.51
CA ARG A 27 0.31 -5.17 -11.57
C ARG A 27 0.01 -6.55 -10.98
N PRO A 28 0.75 -7.59 -11.37
CA PRO A 28 0.61 -8.92 -10.78
C PRO A 28 0.78 -8.92 -9.26
N VAL A 29 0.04 -9.81 -8.59
CA VAL A 29 0.28 -10.17 -7.18
C VAL A 29 1.17 -11.42 -7.19
N PRO A 30 2.49 -11.30 -6.96
CA PRO A 30 3.38 -12.45 -7.02
C PRO A 30 3.06 -13.45 -5.90
N ASN A 31 3.22 -14.73 -6.19
CA ASN A 31 3.09 -15.82 -5.24
C ASN A 31 4.42 -16.58 -5.14
N GLY A 32 5.06 -16.55 -3.98
CA GLY A 32 6.38 -17.14 -3.74
C GLY A 32 7.33 -16.19 -3.00
N ALA A 33 8.55 -16.65 -2.74
CA ALA A 33 9.52 -15.92 -1.93
C ALA A 33 10.02 -14.61 -2.56
N CYS A 34 9.96 -14.50 -3.90
CA CYS A 34 10.45 -13.35 -4.66
C CYS A 34 9.31 -12.67 -5.42
N CYS A 35 9.33 -11.35 -5.45
CA CYS A 35 8.40 -10.57 -6.25
C CYS A 35 8.81 -10.57 -7.73
N THR A 36 7.87 -10.20 -8.62
CA THR A 36 8.11 -10.22 -10.06
C THR A 36 9.20 -9.20 -10.44
N PRO A 37 10.38 -9.63 -10.93
CA PRO A 37 11.47 -8.73 -11.25
C PRO A 37 11.05 -7.70 -12.29
N ASN A 38 11.49 -6.44 -12.12
CA ASN A 38 11.19 -5.30 -13.00
C ASN A 38 9.70 -4.91 -13.12
N THR A 39 8.79 -5.65 -12.47
CA THR A 39 7.34 -5.40 -12.53
C THR A 39 6.80 -5.00 -11.16
N SER A 40 7.09 -5.77 -10.10
CA SER A 40 6.63 -5.45 -8.75
C SER A 40 7.36 -4.23 -8.20
N LEU A 41 6.60 -3.34 -7.57
CA LEU A 41 7.12 -2.17 -6.86
C LEU A 41 7.19 -2.44 -5.37
N LYS A 42 7.99 -1.63 -4.66
CA LYS A 42 8.04 -1.67 -3.21
C LYS A 42 6.64 -1.43 -2.64
N GLN A 43 6.31 -2.17 -1.59
CA GLN A 43 5.01 -2.22 -0.91
C GLN A 43 3.86 -2.85 -1.70
N ASP A 44 4.09 -3.36 -2.91
CA ASP A 44 3.09 -4.19 -3.59
C ASP A 44 2.69 -5.38 -2.72
N VAL A 45 1.41 -5.74 -2.76
CA VAL A 45 0.91 -6.98 -2.17
C VAL A 45 1.52 -8.16 -2.89
N CYS A 46 1.93 -9.16 -2.10
CA CYS A 46 2.35 -10.46 -2.59
C CYS A 46 1.76 -11.55 -1.69
N ASN A 47 1.86 -12.80 -2.12
CA ASN A 47 1.51 -13.96 -1.32
C ASN A 47 2.75 -14.85 -1.13
N VAL A 48 2.96 -15.39 0.06
CA VAL A 48 4.05 -16.32 0.35
C VAL A 48 3.59 -17.26 1.47
N ASN A 49 3.82 -18.57 1.30
CA ASN A 49 3.42 -19.60 2.26
C ASN A 49 1.91 -19.55 2.65
N GLY A 50 1.04 -19.17 1.71
CA GLY A 50 -0.41 -19.01 1.95
C GLY A 50 -0.81 -17.77 2.76
N SER A 51 0.14 -16.90 3.10
CA SER A 51 -0.09 -15.63 3.79
C SER A 51 0.04 -14.44 2.84
N THR A 52 -0.62 -13.34 3.17
CA THR A 52 -0.41 -12.05 2.50
C THR A 52 0.88 -11.41 2.98
N GLY A 53 1.48 -10.59 2.10
CA GLY A 53 2.73 -9.91 2.40
C GLY A 53 2.96 -8.64 1.60
N ARG A 54 4.20 -8.14 1.69
CA ARG A 54 4.69 -6.98 0.92
C ARG A 54 5.96 -7.33 0.17
N CYS A 55 6.08 -6.80 -1.04
CA CYS A 55 7.34 -6.71 -1.76
C CYS A 55 8.23 -5.64 -1.12
N VAL A 56 9.28 -6.07 -0.40
CA VAL A 56 10.19 -5.16 0.31
C VAL A 56 11.65 -5.42 -0.10
N PRO A 57 12.53 -4.42 0.01
CA PRO A 57 13.97 -4.65 -0.10
C PRO A 57 14.42 -5.52 1.07
N SER A 58 14.93 -6.72 0.79
CA SER A 58 15.56 -7.62 1.75
C SER A 58 16.33 -8.71 1.00
N ALA A 59 17.45 -9.17 1.56
CA ALA A 59 18.25 -10.26 0.99
C ALA A 59 17.90 -11.65 1.54
N VAL A 60 16.96 -11.75 2.50
CA VAL A 60 16.71 -12.97 3.30
C VAL A 60 16.36 -14.23 2.49
N ASN A 61 15.80 -14.06 1.29
CA ASN A 61 15.40 -15.17 0.40
C ASN A 61 16.23 -15.25 -0.90
N SER A 62 17.37 -14.54 -0.98
CA SER A 62 18.28 -14.59 -2.14
C SER A 62 17.61 -14.30 -3.50
N CYS A 63 16.69 -13.33 -3.54
CA CYS A 63 15.95 -12.94 -4.75
C CYS A 63 16.78 -12.15 -5.78
N ALA A 64 18.10 -12.24 -5.73
CA ALA A 64 19.05 -11.48 -6.53
C ALA A 64 18.73 -9.97 -6.52
N THR A 65 18.32 -9.42 -7.66
CA THR A 65 17.98 -7.99 -7.82
C THR A 65 16.49 -7.68 -7.62
N ALA A 66 15.65 -8.71 -7.44
CA ALA A 66 14.23 -8.53 -7.21
C ALA A 66 13.93 -8.20 -5.73
N LEU A 67 12.74 -7.66 -5.49
CA LEU A 67 12.22 -7.50 -4.14
C LEU A 67 11.85 -8.86 -3.55
N THR A 68 11.93 -8.95 -2.23
CA THR A 68 11.53 -10.15 -1.50
C THR A 68 10.09 -10.02 -1.03
N CYS A 69 9.29 -11.07 -1.21
CA CYS A 69 7.96 -11.15 -0.62
C CYS A 69 8.08 -11.65 0.81
N ILE A 70 7.64 -10.84 1.76
CA ILE A 70 7.70 -11.13 3.20
C ILE A 70 6.27 -11.08 3.76
N GLU A 71 5.90 -12.08 4.58
CA GLU A 71 4.60 -12.10 5.23
C GLU A 71 4.35 -10.84 6.05
N ASP A 72 3.11 -10.31 6.03
CA ASP A 72 2.77 -9.08 6.76
C ASP A 72 3.11 -9.20 8.26
N ALA A 73 2.97 -10.39 8.85
CA ALA A 73 3.30 -10.69 10.25
C ALA A 73 4.79 -10.53 10.60
N ARG A 74 5.68 -10.48 9.61
CA ARG A 74 7.13 -10.30 9.79
C ARG A 74 7.60 -8.88 9.47
N LEU A 75 6.67 -7.98 9.13
CA LEU A 75 6.99 -6.61 8.75
C LEU A 75 6.79 -5.64 9.91
N THR A 76 7.68 -4.65 9.97
CA THR A 76 7.45 -3.40 10.71
C THR A 76 7.08 -2.33 9.70
N CYS A 77 5.95 -1.67 9.91
CA CYS A 77 5.42 -0.65 9.02
C CYS A 77 5.32 0.71 9.71
N ASP A 78 5.78 1.77 9.05
CA ASP A 78 5.50 3.14 9.45
C ASP A 78 4.26 3.66 8.67
N PRO A 79 3.12 3.89 9.34
CA PRO A 79 1.93 4.40 8.69
C PRO A 79 2.06 5.87 8.25
N ASN A 80 3.04 6.62 8.77
CA ASN A 80 3.22 8.04 8.47
C ASN A 80 4.12 8.27 7.26
N THR A 81 4.95 7.29 6.90
CA THR A 81 5.82 7.34 5.72
C THR A 81 5.23 6.49 4.61
N LEU A 82 4.92 7.10 3.46
CA LEU A 82 4.42 6.39 2.30
C LEU A 82 5.55 6.10 1.30
N GLU A 83 5.67 4.85 0.88
CA GLU A 83 6.51 4.42 -0.24
C GLU A 83 5.60 3.87 -1.34
N ARG A 84 5.64 4.50 -2.53
CA ARG A 84 4.76 4.14 -3.66
C ARG A 84 3.25 4.17 -3.32
N GLY A 85 2.85 5.07 -2.41
CA GLY A 85 1.44 5.28 -2.03
C GLY A 85 0.91 4.31 -0.96
N ARG A 86 1.80 3.58 -0.28
CA ARG A 86 1.46 2.63 0.80
C ARG A 86 2.38 2.84 2.00
N PRO A 87 1.96 2.48 3.22
CA PRO A 87 2.83 2.51 4.39
C PRO A 87 4.17 1.82 4.13
N LEU A 88 5.24 2.47 4.56
CA LEU A 88 6.60 1.96 4.44
C LEU A 88 6.74 0.75 5.35
N CYS A 89 6.77 -0.46 4.77
CA CYS A 89 7.05 -1.69 5.49
C CYS A 89 8.41 -2.28 5.10
N ARG A 90 9.12 -2.89 6.06
CA ARG A 90 10.30 -3.75 5.85
C ARG A 90 10.37 -4.85 6.88
N LEU A 91 11.23 -5.82 6.62
CA LEU A 91 11.44 -6.97 7.49
C LEU A 91 11.87 -6.50 8.88
N ALA A 92 11.14 -6.95 9.91
CA ALA A 92 11.34 -6.50 11.29
C ALA A 92 12.76 -6.78 11.81
N SER A 93 13.40 -7.89 11.40
CA SER A 93 14.78 -8.19 11.77
C SER A 93 15.83 -7.29 11.12
N GLU A 94 15.44 -6.49 10.13
CA GLU A 94 16.28 -5.50 9.43
C GLU A 94 15.86 -4.06 9.76
N ALA A 95 14.78 -3.88 10.51
CA ALA A 95 14.17 -2.58 10.83
C ALA A 95 14.97 -1.84 11.93
N GLY A 96 16.16 -1.35 11.59
CA GLY A 96 17.03 -0.55 12.46
C GLY A 96 17.85 0.52 11.74
N THR A 97 17.62 0.72 10.44
CA THR A 97 18.43 1.58 9.55
C THR A 97 17.56 2.47 8.65
N TRP A 98 16.37 2.84 9.12
CA TRP A 98 15.41 3.68 8.39
C TRP A 98 15.91 5.12 8.20
#